data_AF-A0A3D1ZLL2-F1
#
_entry.id   AF-A0A3D1ZLL2-F1
#
_cell.length_a   1.000
_cell.length_b   1.000
_cell.length_c   1.000
_cell.angle_alpha   90.00
_cell.angle_beta   90.00
_cell.angle_gamma   90.00
#
_symmetry.space_group_name_H-M   'P 1'
#
loop_
_entity.id
_entity.type
_entity.pdbx_description
1 polymer ?
#
loop_
_entity_poly.entity_id
_entity_poly.type
_entity_poly.pdbx_seq_one_letter_code
_entity_poly.pdbx_strand_id
1 'polypeptide(L)'
;SGMIPWLLIAELVAKKGQPLSSLVSEMISNYPVSGEINRTVADADAVISSILDDYQASAIDVDYTDGVSVSFDNWRFNIRKSNTEP
;
A
#
# COMPACT_ATOMS: atom_id res chain seq x y z
N SER A 1 10.93 -15.98 -9.64
CA SER A 1 12.00 -15.53 -10.56
C SER A 1 11.75 -14.09 -10.93
N GLY A 2 12.74 -13.20 -10.74
CA GLY A 2 12.60 -11.75 -11.00
C GLY A 2 12.99 -11.32 -12.42
N MET A 3 13.23 -12.26 -13.35
CA MET A 3 13.83 -11.94 -14.66
C MET A 3 12.87 -11.28 -15.65
N ILE A 4 11.62 -11.72 -15.68
CA ILE A 4 10.63 -11.21 -16.65
C ILE A 4 10.31 -9.73 -16.41
N PRO A 5 10.04 -9.26 -15.17
CA PRO A 5 9.69 -7.85 -14.94
C PRO A 5 10.73 -6.87 -15.47
N TRP A 6 12.02 -7.06 -15.17
CA TRP A 6 13.04 -6.10 -15.58
C TRP A 6 13.26 -6.09 -17.10
N LEU A 7 13.11 -7.23 -17.78
CA LEU A 7 13.19 -7.31 -19.24
C LEU A 7 12.06 -6.50 -19.91
N LEU A 8 10.84 -6.61 -19.41
CA LEU A 8 9.70 -5.83 -19.91
C LEU A 8 9.86 -4.33 -19.65
N ILE A 9 10.38 -3.95 -18.47
CA ILE A 9 10.68 -2.55 -18.16
C ILE A 9 11.79 -2.02 -19.09
N ALA A 10 12.85 -2.79 -19.33
CA ALA A 10 13.92 -2.42 -20.25
C ALA A 10 13.39 -2.24 -21.68
N GLU A 11 12.54 -3.16 -22.16
CA GLU A 11 11.88 -3.04 -23.46
C GLU A 11 11.00 -1.78 -23.54
N LEU A 12 10.20 -1.51 -22.51
CA LEU A 12 9.31 -0.35 -22.45
C LEU A 12 10.12 0.96 -22.51
N VAL A 13 11.19 1.06 -21.72
CA VAL A 13 12.10 2.23 -21.71
C VAL A 13 12.73 2.41 -23.10
N ALA A 14 13.21 1.34 -23.72
CA ALA A 14 13.79 1.39 -25.06
C ALA A 14 12.77 1.84 -26.12
N LYS A 15 11.53 1.32 -26.07
CA LYS A 15 10.46 1.67 -27.01
C LYS A 15 9.94 3.10 -26.84
N LYS A 16 9.91 3.62 -25.60
CA LYS A 16 9.39 4.96 -25.29
C LYS A 16 10.45 6.05 -25.41
N GLY A 17 11.74 5.71 -25.30
CA GLY A 17 12.83 6.69 -25.31
C GLY A 17 12.80 7.66 -24.12
N GLN A 18 12.14 7.27 -23.02
CA GLN A 18 11.96 8.08 -21.80
C GLN A 18 12.61 7.37 -20.61
N PRO A 19 13.15 8.12 -19.64
CA PRO A 19 13.69 7.52 -18.42
C PRO A 19 12.55 6.90 -17.59
N LEU A 20 12.86 5.81 -16.87
CA LEU A 20 11.90 5.12 -16.01
C LEU A 20 11.24 6.07 -14.99
N SER A 21 11.99 7.04 -14.47
CA SER A 21 11.48 8.05 -13.54
C SER A 21 10.30 8.84 -14.10
N SER A 22 10.34 9.23 -15.38
CA SER A 22 9.24 9.92 -16.06
C SER A 22 8.03 9.02 -16.31
N LEU A 23 8.27 7.71 -16.52
CA LEU A 23 7.18 6.75 -16.73
C LEU A 23 6.37 6.48 -15.46
N VAL A 24 6.92 6.74 -14.28
CA VAL A 24 6.26 6.49 -12.99
C VAL A 24 5.85 7.77 -12.24
N SER A 25 6.41 8.94 -12.58
CA SER A 25 6.23 10.18 -11.81
C SER A 25 4.77 10.61 -11.70
N GLU A 26 4.00 10.49 -12.78
CA GLU A 26 2.58 10.86 -12.79
C GLU A 26 1.76 9.97 -11.85
N MET A 27 2.01 8.66 -11.87
CA MET A 27 1.33 7.71 -10.97
C MET A 27 1.70 7.96 -9.50
N ILE A 28 2.97 8.26 -9.20
CA ILE A 28 3.40 8.62 -7.85
C ILE A 28 2.72 9.90 -7.38
N SER A 29 2.58 10.90 -8.25
CA SER A 29 1.91 12.16 -7.94
C SER A 29 0.41 12.00 -7.72
N ASN A 30 -0.25 11.15 -8.53
CA ASN A 30 -1.69 10.93 -8.46
C ASN A 30 -2.09 10.01 -7.29
N TYR A 31 -1.20 9.08 -6.91
CA TYR A 31 -1.45 8.08 -5.87
C TYR A 31 -0.27 7.99 -4.91
N PRO A 32 -0.01 9.04 -4.12
CA PRO A 32 1.06 9.00 -3.12
C PRO A 32 0.74 7.92 -2.08
N VAL A 33 1.75 7.12 -1.76
CA VAL A 33 1.66 6.07 -0.74
C VAL A 33 2.66 6.34 0.37
N SER A 34 2.32 5.96 1.61
CA SER A 34 3.21 6.07 2.76
C SER A 34 4.46 5.18 2.66
N GLY A 35 4.45 4.21 1.75
CA GLY A 35 5.26 3.00 1.87
C GLY A 35 4.74 2.09 2.99
N GLU A 36 5.39 0.95 3.19
CA GLU A 36 5.11 0.07 4.32
C GLU A 36 5.79 0.63 5.59
N ILE A 37 5.00 0.87 6.64
CA ILE A 37 5.49 1.36 7.92
C ILE A 37 5.32 0.26 8.96
N ASN A 38 6.44 -0.35 9.36
CA ASN A 38 6.44 -1.43 10.33
C ASN A 38 6.55 -0.90 11.77
N ARG A 39 5.78 -1.50 12.68
CA ARG A 39 5.73 -1.17 14.11
C ARG A 39 5.58 -2.45 14.92
N THR A 40 6.48 -2.66 15.88
CA THR A 40 6.35 -3.70 16.90
C THR A 40 5.53 -3.13 18.06
N VAL A 41 4.47 -3.83 18.44
CA VAL A 41 3.55 -3.44 19.52
C VAL A 41 3.32 -4.62 20.45
N ALA A 42 2.97 -4.35 21.70
CA ALA A 42 2.73 -5.40 22.69
C ALA A 42 1.45 -6.21 22.39
N ASP A 43 0.42 -5.54 21.89
CA ASP A 43 -0.87 -6.14 21.54
C ASP A 43 -1.38 -5.55 20.22
N ALA A 44 -1.16 -6.28 19.13
CA ALA A 44 -1.56 -5.83 17.81
C ALA A 44 -3.08 -5.79 17.64
N ASP A 45 -3.82 -6.69 18.30
CA ASP A 45 -5.28 -6.75 18.18
C ASP A 45 -5.93 -5.57 18.92
N ALA A 46 -5.41 -5.20 20.09
CA ALA A 46 -5.86 -4.01 20.80
C ALA A 46 -5.58 -2.72 20.00
N VAL A 47 -4.39 -2.61 19.38
CA VAL A 47 -4.03 -1.45 18.55
C VAL A 47 -4.93 -1.35 17.32
N ILE A 48 -5.15 -2.46 16.59
CA ILE A 48 -6.03 -2.48 15.43
C ILE A 48 -7.46 -2.11 15.83
N SER A 49 -7.96 -2.65 16.94
CA SER A 49 -9.30 -2.33 17.45
C SER A 49 -9.43 -0.84 17.79
N SER A 50 -8.45 -0.28 18.49
CA SER A 50 -8.43 1.17 18.80
C SER A 50 -8.46 2.02 17.53
N ILE A 51 -7.71 1.64 16.50
CA ILE A 51 -7.72 2.38 15.23
C ILE A 51 -9.08 2.23 14.54
N LEU A 52 -9.70 1.06 14.57
CA LEU A 52 -11.02 0.90 13.96
C LEU A 52 -12.09 1.72 14.66
N ASP A 53 -12.07 1.78 15.99
CA ASP A 53 -13.02 2.60 16.76
C ASP A 53 -12.97 4.08 16.36
N ASP A 54 -11.78 4.60 16.07
CA ASP A 54 -11.58 5.99 15.66
C ASP A 54 -12.03 6.29 14.22
N TYR A 55 -11.90 5.32 13.30
CA TYR A 55 -12.01 5.57 11.86
C TYR A 55 -13.22 4.92 11.18
N GLN A 56 -13.69 3.77 11.65
CA GLN A 56 -14.69 2.95 10.93
C GLN A 56 -16.04 3.66 10.74
N ALA A 57 -16.43 4.51 11.70
CA ALA A 57 -17.71 5.23 11.65
C ALA A 57 -17.80 6.23 10.47
N SER A 58 -16.64 6.68 9.98
CA SER A 58 -16.54 7.61 8.84
C SER A 58 -16.08 6.94 7.55
N ALA A 59 -15.86 5.62 7.58
CA ALA A 59 -15.41 4.86 6.42
C ALA A 59 -16.56 4.63 5.43
N ILE A 60 -16.22 4.62 4.15
CA ILE A 60 -17.13 4.22 3.06
C ILE A 60 -17.20 2.70 2.96
N ASP A 61 -16.06 2.05 3.19
CA ASP A 61 -15.93 0.60 3.11
C ASP A 61 -14.85 0.11 4.08
N VAL A 62 -15.08 -1.08 4.63
CA VAL A 62 -14.14 -1.80 5.50
C VAL A 62 -14.03 -3.24 5.01
N ASP A 63 -12.81 -3.63 4.62
CA ASP A 63 -12.48 -4.94 4.07
C ASP A 63 -11.47 -5.66 4.96
N TYR A 64 -11.74 -6.94 5.24
CA TYR A 64 -10.96 -7.80 6.12
C TYR A 64 -10.18 -8.91 5.38
N THR A 65 -10.00 -8.78 4.06
CA THR A 65 -9.36 -9.81 3.21
C THR A 65 -7.91 -10.10 3.59
N ASP A 66 -7.10 -9.08 3.88
CA ASP A 66 -5.71 -9.21 4.32
C ASP A 66 -5.38 -8.12 5.35
N GLY A 67 -5.64 -8.42 6.63
CA GLY A 67 -5.65 -7.43 7.70
C GLY A 67 -6.94 -6.63 7.71
N VAL A 68 -6.85 -5.32 7.88
CA VAL A 68 -8.01 -4.41 7.84
C VAL A 68 -7.70 -3.26 6.90
N SER A 69 -8.49 -3.18 5.83
CA SER A 69 -8.47 -2.08 4.87
C SER A 69 -9.65 -1.16 5.13
N VAL A 70 -9.40 0.14 5.28
CA VAL A 70 -10.44 1.15 5.52
C VAL A 70 -10.35 2.20 4.42
N SER A 71 -11.46 2.43 3.74
CA SER A 71 -11.55 3.31 2.57
C SER A 71 -12.41 4.54 2.85
N PHE A 72 -11.93 5.69 2.40
CA PHE A 72 -12.61 6.99 2.43
C PHE A 72 -12.66 7.57 1.01
N ASP A 73 -13.29 8.73 0.84
CA ASP A 73 -13.50 9.34 -0.49
C ASP A 73 -12.18 9.56 -1.25
N ASN A 74 -11.14 10.01 -0.53
CA ASN A 74 -9.89 10.49 -1.14
C ASN A 74 -8.65 9.70 -0.71
N TRP A 75 -8.79 8.76 0.22
CA TRP A 75 -7.66 8.02 0.76
C TRP A 75 -8.11 6.69 1.38
N ARG A 76 -7.16 5.79 1.57
CA ARG A 76 -7.38 4.51 2.25
C ARG A 76 -6.13 4.11 3.00
N PHE A 77 -6.27 3.23 3.97
CA PHE A 77 -5.14 2.57 4.61
C PHE A 77 -5.40 1.07 4.73
N ASN A 78 -4.32 0.31 4.90
CA ASN A 78 -4.36 -1.10 5.25
C ASN A 78 -3.45 -1.31 6.47
N ILE A 79 -3.95 -2.04 7.46
CA ILE A 79 -3.18 -2.46 8.63
C ILE A 79 -3.24 -3.98 8.68
N ARG A 80 -2.07 -4.62 8.70
CA ARG A 80 -1.95 -6.08 8.78
C ARG A 80 -0.98 -6.46 9.88
N LYS A 81 -1.28 -7.56 10.56
CA LYS A 81 -0.30 -8.23 11.41
C LYS A 81 0.70 -8.93 10.50
N SER A 82 1.99 -8.79 10.79
CA SER A 82 2.98 -9.53 10.03
C SER A 82 2.84 -11.02 10.33
N ASN A 83 2.84 -11.85 9.27
CA ASN A 83 2.80 -13.30 9.39
C ASN A 83 4.21 -13.92 9.43
N THR A 84 5.25 -13.10 9.23
CA THR A 84 6.65 -13.54 9.09
C THR A 84 7.61 -12.88 10.07
N GLU A 85 7.17 -11.84 10.78
CA GLU A 85 7.98 -11.08 11.74
C GLU A 85 7.08 -10.77 12.96
N PRO A 86 7.58 -10.90 14.21
CA PRO A 86 6.80 -10.62 15.43
C PRO A 86 6.59 -9.13 15.70
#